data_AF-A0A142LMW5-F1
#
_entry.id   AF-A0A142LMW5-F1
#
_cell.length_a   1.000
_cell.length_b   1.000
_cell.length_c   1.000
_cell.angle_alpha   90.00
_cell.angle_beta   90.00
_cell.angle_gamma   90.00
#
_symmetry.space_group_name_H-M   'P 1'
#
loop_
_entity.id
_entity.type
_entity.pdbx_description
1 polymer ?
#
loop_
_entity_poly.entity_id
_entity_poly.type
_entity_poly.pdbx_seq_one_letter_code
_entity_poly.pdbx_strand_id
1 'polypeptide(L)'
;MAWEDFERNGESGISGDKPIDELALALHKITAAYQERFSRKPTVGEIFYALENVIGSHPERYVSDAKGLRFGSIMFQREYEKEDDYVDVTQYEGVYTEITMPGYYVVLQKNADHDRKNMVEVIKIPVLEATNRILSCDYEILIDGITDKMAETLILTVLLGEYMEDFHKAEADTIEFKNLKSGRGYKVEYI
;
A
#
# COMPACT_ATOMS: atom_id res chain seq x y z
N MET A 1 -27.67 24.10 5.96
CA MET A 1 -27.03 22.95 5.29
C MET A 1 -28.13 21.95 4.98
N ALA A 2 -28.44 21.80 3.69
CA ALA A 2 -29.70 21.23 3.23
C ALA A 2 -29.57 19.71 3.04
N TRP A 3 -30.61 18.99 3.42
CA TRP A 3 -30.87 17.64 2.96
C TRP A 3 -31.51 17.80 1.58
N GLU A 4 -30.90 17.24 0.54
CA GLU A 4 -31.55 17.19 -0.76
C GLU A 4 -32.11 15.79 -0.95
N ASP A 5 -33.43 15.70 -0.79
CA ASP A 5 -34.19 14.55 -1.25
C ASP A 5 -34.11 14.54 -2.78
N PHE A 6 -33.61 13.43 -3.34
CA PHE A 6 -33.61 13.22 -4.78
C PHE A 6 -34.44 11.99 -5.11
N GLU A 7 -35.02 11.99 -6.31
CA GLU A 7 -35.66 10.82 -6.89
C GLU A 7 -35.00 10.55 -8.25
N ARG A 8 -34.35 9.40 -8.40
CA ARG A 8 -33.75 8.96 -9.68
C ARG A 8 -34.19 7.54 -9.97
N ASN A 9 -34.72 7.31 -11.17
CA ASN A 9 -35.19 6.00 -11.63
C ASN A 9 -36.22 5.31 -10.71
N GLY A 10 -37.08 6.10 -10.04
CA GLY A 10 -38.10 5.57 -9.11
C GLY A 10 -37.58 5.21 -7.72
N GLU A 11 -36.32 5.52 -7.42
CA GLU A 11 -35.73 5.39 -6.10
C GLU A 11 -35.52 6.78 -5.48
N SER A 12 -36.12 7.01 -4.32
CA SER A 12 -35.94 8.21 -3.52
C SER A 12 -34.77 8.03 -2.55
N GLY A 13 -33.85 9.00 -2.49
CA GLY A 13 -32.70 8.99 -1.59
C GLY A 13 -32.39 10.38 -1.04
N ILE A 14 -31.46 10.43 -0.08
CA ILE A 14 -30.99 11.68 0.53
C ILE A 14 -29.54 11.88 0.10
N SER A 15 -29.23 13.07 -0.43
CA SER A 15 -27.86 13.48 -0.78
C SER A 15 -27.46 14.75 -0.02
N GLY A 16 -26.16 14.88 0.24
CA GLY A 16 -25.54 15.99 0.95
C GLY A 16 -24.27 15.55 1.71
N ASP A 17 -23.55 16.50 2.29
CA ASP A 17 -22.29 16.22 3.02
C ASP A 17 -22.55 15.59 4.40
N LYS A 18 -23.72 15.85 4.98
CA LYS A 18 -24.04 15.46 6.36
C LYS A 18 -24.07 13.93 6.61
N PRO A 19 -24.61 13.06 5.72
CA PRO A 19 -24.50 11.61 5.90
C PRO A 19 -23.06 11.10 6.01
N ILE A 20 -22.13 11.71 5.27
CA ILE A 20 -20.70 11.39 5.35
C ILE A 20 -20.13 11.89 6.67
N ASP A 21 -20.51 13.08 7.12
CA ASP A 21 -20.10 13.62 8.42
C ASP A 21 -20.57 12.75 9.60
N GLU A 22 -21.84 12.29 9.57
CA GLU A 22 -22.39 11.42 10.61
C GLU A 22 -21.71 10.05 10.62
N LEU A 23 -21.36 9.51 9.46
CA LEU A 23 -20.55 8.29 9.35
C LEU A 23 -19.14 8.50 9.93
N ALA A 24 -18.50 9.62 9.62
CA ALA A 24 -17.19 9.97 10.15
C ALA A 24 -17.23 10.11 11.69
N LEU A 25 -18.26 10.76 12.23
CA LEU A 25 -18.49 10.88 13.67
C LEU A 25 -18.70 9.50 14.33
N ALA A 26 -19.46 8.61 13.69
CA ALA A 26 -19.65 7.24 14.19
C ALA A 26 -18.33 6.46 14.22
N LEU A 27 -17.53 6.54 13.15
CA LEU A 27 -16.21 5.89 13.08
C LEU A 27 -15.24 6.43 14.13
N HIS A 28 -15.26 7.73 14.41
CA HIS A 28 -14.48 8.32 15.49
C HIS A 28 -14.86 7.76 16.86
N LYS A 29 -16.17 7.65 17.15
CA LYS A 29 -16.65 7.06 18.41
C LYS A 29 -16.25 5.59 18.54
N ILE A 30 -16.39 4.81 17.47
CA ILE A 30 -15.96 3.40 17.44
C ILE A 30 -14.46 3.30 17.70
N THR A 31 -13.65 4.12 17.02
CA THR A 31 -12.19 4.12 17.18
C THR A 31 -11.79 4.45 18.61
N ALA A 32 -12.40 5.48 19.20
CA ALA A 32 -12.11 5.88 20.58
C ALA A 32 -12.44 4.76 21.58
N ALA A 33 -13.63 4.17 21.48
CA ALA A 33 -14.05 3.08 22.36
C ALA A 33 -13.20 1.81 22.20
N TYR A 34 -12.82 1.49 20.95
CA TYR A 34 -11.95 0.36 20.66
C TYR A 34 -10.53 0.59 21.22
N GLN A 35 -10.00 1.80 21.05
CA GLN A 35 -8.67 2.17 21.57
C GLN A 35 -8.63 2.17 23.10
N GLU A 36 -9.68 2.62 23.77
CA GLU A 36 -9.80 2.52 25.23
C GLU A 36 -9.74 1.07 25.71
N ARG A 37 -10.39 0.15 24.99
CA ARG A 37 -10.51 -1.25 25.38
C ARG A 37 -9.31 -2.12 25.01
N PHE A 38 -8.68 -1.86 23.87
CA PHE A 38 -7.65 -2.72 23.28
C PHE A 38 -6.30 -2.03 23.10
N SER A 39 -6.15 -0.77 23.53
CA SER A 39 -4.92 0.03 23.43
C SER A 39 -4.36 0.17 22.00
N ARG A 40 -5.19 -0.03 20.98
CA ARG A 40 -4.86 0.18 19.55
C ARG A 40 -6.09 0.60 18.77
N LYS A 41 -5.91 1.18 17.58
CA LYS A 41 -7.03 1.43 16.65
C LYS A 41 -7.52 0.11 16.03
N PRO A 42 -8.82 0.02 15.67
CA PRO A 42 -9.34 -1.13 14.94
C PRO A 42 -8.76 -1.17 13.52
N THR A 43 -8.56 -2.38 13.01
CA THR A 43 -8.22 -2.61 11.60
C THR A 43 -9.46 -2.43 10.71
N VAL A 44 -9.24 -2.23 9.41
CA VAL A 44 -10.32 -2.13 8.42
C VAL A 44 -11.20 -3.40 8.44
N GLY A 45 -10.59 -4.59 8.53
CA GLY A 45 -11.32 -5.85 8.60
C GLY A 45 -12.22 -5.95 9.82
N GLU A 46 -11.77 -5.47 10.98
CA GLU A 46 -12.58 -5.47 12.22
C GLU A 46 -13.78 -4.51 12.13
N ILE A 47 -13.61 -3.34 11.49
CA ILE A 47 -14.71 -2.40 11.25
C ILE A 47 -15.76 -3.03 10.35
N PHE A 48 -15.34 -3.67 9.25
CA PHE A 48 -16.28 -4.31 8.32
C PHE A 48 -16.96 -5.52 8.91
N TYR A 49 -16.25 -6.34 9.67
CA TYR A 49 -16.86 -7.45 10.38
C TYR A 49 -17.92 -6.98 11.37
N ALA A 50 -17.68 -5.87 12.07
CA ALA A 50 -18.67 -5.27 12.96
C ALA A 50 -19.89 -4.74 12.18
N LEU A 51 -19.67 -4.05 11.07
CA LEU A 51 -20.72 -3.53 10.21
C LEU A 51 -21.58 -4.64 9.61
N GLU A 52 -20.94 -5.72 9.13
CA GLU A 52 -21.60 -6.93 8.62
C GLU A 52 -22.52 -7.53 9.68
N ASN A 53 -22.04 -7.68 10.91
CA ASN A 53 -22.86 -8.20 12.00
C ASN A 53 -24.05 -7.29 12.33
N VAL A 54 -23.87 -5.97 12.31
CA VAL A 54 -24.96 -5.02 12.58
C VAL A 54 -26.04 -5.11 11.50
N ILE A 55 -25.64 -5.03 10.23
CA ILE A 55 -26.57 -5.08 9.09
C ILE A 55 -27.20 -6.46 8.98
N GLY A 56 -26.41 -7.52 9.11
CA GLY A 56 -26.87 -8.92 8.99
C GLY A 56 -27.78 -9.37 10.12
N SER A 57 -27.72 -8.73 11.30
CA SER A 57 -28.60 -9.09 12.43
C SER A 57 -30.08 -8.78 12.16
N HIS A 58 -30.37 -7.68 11.46
CA HIS A 58 -31.72 -7.18 11.18
C HIS A 58 -31.73 -6.39 9.86
N PRO A 59 -31.48 -7.05 8.70
CA PRO A 59 -31.26 -6.36 7.43
C PRO A 59 -32.47 -5.51 7.02
N GLU A 60 -33.69 -5.96 7.31
CA GLU A 60 -34.93 -5.22 7.02
C GLU A 60 -35.06 -3.85 7.72
N ARG A 61 -34.25 -3.59 8.76
CA ARG A 61 -34.22 -2.27 9.42
C ARG A 61 -33.30 -1.27 8.74
N TYR A 62 -32.33 -1.75 7.99
CA TYR A 62 -31.21 -0.93 7.50
C TYR A 62 -31.12 -0.89 5.97
N VAL A 63 -31.70 -1.87 5.26
CA VAL A 63 -31.69 -1.93 3.80
C VAL A 63 -33.10 -2.14 3.23
N SER A 64 -33.40 -1.47 2.13
CA SER A 64 -34.67 -1.58 1.40
C SER A 64 -34.85 -2.94 0.70
N ASP A 65 -33.75 -3.56 0.25
CA ASP A 65 -33.72 -4.89 -0.34
C ASP A 65 -32.98 -5.90 0.56
N ALA A 66 -33.57 -6.20 1.70
CA ALA A 66 -33.02 -7.16 2.66
C ALA A 66 -32.85 -8.57 2.09
N LYS A 67 -33.63 -8.95 1.08
CA LYS A 67 -33.59 -10.29 0.46
C LYS A 67 -32.51 -10.39 -0.63
N GLY A 68 -32.21 -9.29 -1.31
CA GLY A 68 -31.17 -9.19 -2.32
C GLY A 68 -29.81 -8.76 -1.78
N LEU A 69 -29.64 -8.62 -0.46
CA LEU A 69 -28.36 -8.26 0.15
C LEU A 69 -27.30 -9.31 -0.20
N ARG A 70 -26.47 -8.96 -1.19
CA ARG A 70 -25.27 -9.70 -1.57
C ARG A 70 -24.07 -8.92 -1.03
N PHE A 71 -23.04 -9.64 -0.61
CA PHE A 71 -21.77 -9.03 -0.20
C PHE A 71 -21.25 -8.15 -1.33
N GLY A 72 -21.31 -6.83 -1.15
CA GLY A 72 -20.69 -5.87 -2.04
C GLY A 72 -19.19 -5.82 -1.74
N SER A 73 -18.37 -5.82 -2.78
CA SER A 73 -16.95 -5.52 -2.65
C SER A 73 -16.76 -4.01 -2.62
N ILE A 74 -16.15 -3.48 -1.55
CA ILE A 74 -15.71 -2.08 -1.49
C ILE A 74 -14.24 -2.05 -1.87
N MET A 75 -13.92 -1.38 -2.97
CA MET A 75 -12.54 -1.08 -3.37
C MET A 75 -12.13 0.24 -2.74
N PHE A 76 -11.06 0.23 -1.95
CA PHE A 76 -10.45 1.45 -1.43
C PHE A 76 -9.39 1.92 -2.40
N GLN A 77 -9.62 3.06 -3.04
CA GLN A 77 -8.59 3.77 -3.77
C GLN A 77 -8.01 4.82 -2.83
N ARG A 78 -6.76 4.61 -2.39
CA ARG A 78 -6.03 5.64 -1.65
C ARG A 78 -5.60 6.69 -2.67
N GLU A 79 -5.95 7.96 -2.46
CA GLU A 79 -5.60 9.07 -3.38
C GLU A 79 -4.09 9.25 -3.63
N TYR A 80 -3.23 8.54 -2.89
CA TYR A 80 -1.77 8.56 -3.07
C TYR A 80 -1.22 7.51 -4.05
N GLU A 81 -2.05 6.61 -4.57
CA GLU A 81 -1.63 5.60 -5.56
C GLU A 81 -2.41 5.83 -6.85
N LYS A 82 -1.76 6.45 -7.84
CA LYS A 82 -2.21 6.25 -9.22
C LYS A 82 -2.17 4.75 -9.48
N GLU A 83 -3.21 4.19 -10.10
CA GLU A 83 -3.30 2.73 -10.38
C GLU A 83 -2.05 2.18 -11.10
N ASP A 84 -1.31 3.03 -11.82
CA ASP A 84 -0.05 2.68 -12.50
C ASP A 84 1.16 2.45 -11.56
N ASP A 85 1.09 2.86 -10.29
CA ASP A 85 2.22 2.80 -9.34
C ASP A 85 2.04 1.72 -8.25
N TYR A 86 0.94 0.96 -8.26
CA TYR A 86 0.74 -0.16 -7.35
C TYR A 86 1.60 -1.36 -7.75
N VAL A 87 2.32 -1.96 -6.79
CA VAL A 87 3.14 -3.15 -6.98
C VAL A 87 2.91 -4.17 -5.86
N ASP A 88 2.60 -5.41 -6.22
CA ASP A 88 2.51 -6.52 -5.26
C ASP A 88 3.91 -6.99 -4.87
N VAL A 89 4.42 -6.46 -3.75
CA VAL A 89 5.76 -6.75 -3.22
C VAL A 89 5.99 -8.25 -2.93
N THR A 90 4.92 -9.03 -2.70
CA THR A 90 5.05 -10.47 -2.38
C THR A 90 5.57 -11.30 -3.56
N GLN A 91 5.46 -10.76 -4.78
CA GLN A 91 5.98 -11.36 -6.01
C GLN A 91 7.47 -11.08 -6.22
N TYR A 92 8.14 -10.42 -5.30
CA TYR A 92 9.54 -10.03 -5.45
C TYR A 92 10.40 -10.58 -4.29
N GLU A 93 11.72 -10.60 -4.51
CA GLU A 93 12.73 -10.99 -3.51
C GLU A 93 14.00 -10.17 -3.73
N GLY A 94 14.56 -9.62 -2.65
CA GLY A 94 15.81 -8.87 -2.67
C GLY A 94 16.97 -9.82 -2.40
N VAL A 95 18.05 -9.72 -3.18
CA VAL A 95 19.25 -10.55 -2.99
C VAL A 95 20.52 -9.77 -3.32
N TYR A 96 21.65 -10.23 -2.82
CA TYR A 96 22.98 -9.80 -3.25
C TYR A 96 23.56 -10.79 -4.26
N THR A 97 24.18 -10.29 -5.32
CA THR A 97 24.79 -11.08 -6.38
C THR A 97 26.25 -10.71 -6.61
N GLU A 98 27.10 -11.72 -6.78
CA GLU A 98 28.53 -11.59 -7.07
C GLU A 98 28.87 -11.87 -8.54
N ILE A 99 27.85 -11.87 -9.43
CA ILE A 99 28.03 -12.18 -10.86
C ILE A 99 29.04 -11.24 -11.53
N THR A 100 29.13 -9.99 -11.08
CA THR A 100 30.15 -9.02 -11.51
C THR A 100 31.02 -8.60 -10.33
N MET A 101 32.23 -8.09 -10.58
CA MET A 101 33.06 -7.45 -9.55
C MET A 101 33.13 -5.93 -9.75
N PRO A 102 32.80 -5.11 -8.72
CA PRO A 102 32.17 -5.51 -7.46
C PRO A 102 30.75 -6.09 -7.67
N GLY A 103 30.30 -6.89 -6.69
CA GLY A 103 28.94 -7.42 -6.66
C GLY A 103 27.90 -6.30 -6.50
N TYR A 104 26.62 -6.65 -6.61
CA TYR A 104 25.53 -5.68 -6.52
C TYR A 104 24.29 -6.29 -5.87
N TYR A 105 23.40 -5.43 -5.37
CA TYR A 105 22.08 -5.85 -4.92
C TYR A 105 21.10 -5.86 -6.08
N VAL A 106 20.12 -6.77 -6.04
CA VAL A 106 19.12 -6.91 -7.09
C VAL A 106 17.77 -7.27 -6.49
N VAL A 107 16.71 -6.73 -7.07
CA VAL A 107 15.34 -7.18 -6.85
C VAL A 107 14.97 -8.15 -7.96
N LEU A 108 14.55 -9.34 -7.57
CA LEU A 108 14.10 -10.42 -8.43
C LEU A 108 12.58 -10.50 -8.44
N GLN A 109 11.98 -10.79 -9.59
CA GLN A 109 10.55 -11.13 -9.69
C GLN A 109 10.36 -12.64 -9.75
N LYS A 110 9.43 -13.15 -8.94
CA LYS A 110 8.95 -14.53 -8.95
C LYS A 110 8.11 -14.75 -10.21
N ASN A 111 8.46 -15.77 -10.99
CA ASN A 111 7.56 -16.25 -12.03
C ASN A 111 6.40 -17.04 -11.43
N ALA A 112 5.33 -17.22 -12.20
CA ALA A 112 4.08 -17.87 -11.77
C ALA A 112 4.24 -19.27 -11.12
N ASP A 113 5.35 -19.96 -11.40
CA ASP A 113 5.66 -21.28 -10.83
C ASP A 113 6.43 -21.25 -9.50
N HIS A 114 6.76 -20.07 -8.95
CA HIS A 114 7.53 -19.89 -7.71
C HIS A 114 8.89 -20.62 -7.64
N ASP A 115 9.40 -21.15 -8.76
CA ASP A 115 10.70 -21.80 -8.83
C ASP A 115 11.82 -20.74 -8.86
N ARG A 116 12.73 -20.79 -7.88
CA ARG A 116 13.91 -19.91 -7.78
C ARG A 116 14.79 -19.93 -9.03
N LYS A 117 14.76 -21.02 -9.81
CA LYS A 117 15.54 -21.12 -11.06
C LYS A 117 15.03 -20.20 -12.18
N ASN A 118 13.81 -19.70 -12.08
CA ASN A 118 13.16 -18.88 -13.09
C ASN A 118 12.91 -17.44 -12.61
N MET A 119 13.62 -16.97 -11.59
CA MET A 119 13.53 -15.58 -11.15
C MET A 119 14.20 -14.64 -12.17
N VAL A 120 13.57 -13.50 -12.42
CA VAL A 120 14.05 -12.50 -13.37
C VAL A 120 14.55 -11.27 -12.61
N GLU A 121 15.76 -10.79 -12.93
CA GLU A 121 16.26 -9.53 -12.40
C GLU A 121 15.41 -8.37 -12.93
N VAL A 122 14.77 -7.61 -12.04
CA VAL A 122 13.91 -6.48 -12.43
C VAL A 122 14.51 -5.13 -12.08
N ILE A 123 15.27 -5.04 -10.98
CA ILE A 123 15.95 -3.82 -10.55
C ILE A 123 17.36 -4.18 -10.11
N LYS A 124 18.36 -3.54 -10.71
CA LYS A 124 19.77 -3.67 -10.35
C LYS A 124 20.22 -2.47 -9.53
N ILE A 125 20.93 -2.69 -8.42
CA ILE A 125 21.34 -1.64 -7.47
C ILE A 125 22.86 -1.76 -7.26
N PRO A 126 23.66 -1.13 -8.14
CA PRO A 126 25.12 -1.20 -8.07
C PRO A 126 25.73 -0.37 -6.93
N VAL A 127 25.01 0.63 -6.40
CA VAL A 127 25.49 1.45 -5.27
C VAL A 127 24.44 1.46 -4.19
N LEU A 128 24.82 1.00 -3.00
CA LEU A 128 24.03 1.08 -1.79
C LEU A 128 24.98 1.36 -0.62
N GLU A 129 25.18 2.64 -0.29
CA GLU A 129 26.20 3.07 0.66
C GLU A 129 25.69 4.17 1.58
N ALA A 130 25.87 3.99 2.88
CA ALA A 130 25.52 5.01 3.88
C ALA A 130 26.71 5.94 4.13
N THR A 131 26.52 7.25 3.91
CA THR A 131 27.50 8.29 4.21
C THR A 131 26.80 9.53 4.77
N ASN A 132 27.31 10.11 5.86
CA ASN A 132 26.78 11.34 6.45
C ASN A 132 25.26 11.32 6.71
N ARG A 133 24.74 10.20 7.23
CA ARG A 133 23.30 9.98 7.51
C ARG A 133 22.41 9.94 6.26
N ILE A 134 23.01 9.78 5.07
CA ILE A 134 22.32 9.61 3.80
C ILE A 134 22.69 8.23 3.24
N LEU A 135 21.69 7.43 2.90
CA LEU A 135 21.86 6.18 2.16
C LEU A 135 21.75 6.50 0.67
N SER A 136 22.87 6.44 -0.04
CA SER A 136 22.89 6.59 -1.50
C SER A 136 22.44 5.29 -2.14
N CYS A 137 21.40 5.34 -2.96
CA CYS A 137 20.84 4.21 -3.69
C CYS A 137 20.78 4.53 -5.19
N ASP A 138 21.83 4.13 -5.91
CA ASP A 138 21.82 4.19 -7.38
C ASP A 138 21.25 2.87 -7.91
N TYR A 139 20.24 2.95 -8.77
CA TYR A 139 19.52 1.78 -9.29
C TYR A 139 19.24 1.88 -10.79
N GLU A 140 18.96 0.73 -11.42
CA GLU A 140 18.58 0.61 -12.82
C GLU A 140 17.37 -0.33 -12.94
N ILE A 141 16.34 0.12 -13.66
CA ILE A 141 15.16 -0.67 -13.99
C ILE A 141 15.43 -1.47 -15.27
N LEU A 142 15.36 -2.80 -15.16
CA LEU A 142 15.76 -3.73 -16.21
C LEU A 142 14.60 -4.17 -17.12
N ILE A 143 13.36 -4.12 -16.62
CA ILE A 143 12.16 -4.53 -17.36
C ILE A 143 11.23 -3.36 -17.62
N ASP A 144 10.48 -3.44 -18.72
CA ASP A 144 9.40 -2.50 -19.01
C ASP A 144 8.20 -2.81 -18.08
N GLY A 145 7.50 -1.77 -17.62
CA GLY A 145 6.34 -1.90 -16.74
C GLY A 145 6.63 -1.66 -15.25
N ILE A 146 7.87 -1.36 -14.87
CA ILE A 146 8.21 -0.85 -13.53
C ILE A 146 8.46 0.65 -13.61
N THR A 147 7.72 1.43 -12.82
CA THR A 147 7.93 2.88 -12.69
C THR A 147 9.01 3.17 -11.63
N ASP A 148 9.52 4.40 -11.61
CA ASP A 148 10.43 4.85 -10.54
C ASP A 148 9.80 4.70 -9.16
N LYS A 149 8.48 4.90 -9.05
CA LYS A 149 7.76 4.77 -7.78
C LYS A 149 7.60 3.32 -7.34
N MET A 150 7.30 2.42 -8.27
CA MET A 150 7.29 0.98 -8.00
C MET A 150 8.68 0.50 -7.58
N ALA A 151 9.74 1.00 -8.23
CA ALA A 151 11.11 0.67 -7.88
C ALA A 151 11.47 1.15 -6.46
N GLU A 152 11.08 2.37 -6.09
CA GLU A 152 11.21 2.88 -4.71
C GLU A 152 10.55 1.93 -3.70
N THR A 153 9.28 1.58 -3.91
CA THR A 153 8.51 0.68 -3.02
C THR A 153 9.18 -0.69 -2.89
N LEU A 154 9.65 -1.26 -4.00
CA LEU A 154 10.32 -2.56 -4.01
C LEU A 154 11.67 -2.51 -3.29
N ILE A 155 12.47 -1.47 -3.51
CA ILE A 155 13.76 -1.32 -2.83
C ILE A 155 13.57 -1.14 -1.32
N LEU A 156 12.65 -0.25 -0.91
CA LEU A 156 12.37 -0.01 0.50
C LEU A 156 11.86 -1.27 1.21
N THR A 157 10.88 -1.94 0.62
CA THR A 157 10.17 -3.03 1.29
C THR A 157 10.96 -4.33 1.20
N VAL A 158 11.33 -4.73 -0.02
CA VAL A 158 11.83 -6.09 -0.28
C VAL A 158 13.34 -6.16 -0.07
N LEU A 159 14.09 -5.15 -0.48
CA LEU A 159 15.54 -5.16 -0.29
C LEU A 159 15.92 -4.66 1.12
N LEU A 160 15.57 -3.42 1.45
CA LEU A 160 16.00 -2.80 2.70
C LEU A 160 15.29 -3.38 3.92
N GLY A 161 13.96 -3.50 3.84
CA GLY A 161 13.14 -4.05 4.93
C GLY A 161 13.30 -5.56 5.11
N GLU A 162 13.01 -6.35 4.08
CA GLU A 162 12.99 -7.82 4.20
C GLU A 162 14.38 -8.47 4.12
N TYR A 163 15.17 -8.17 3.07
CA TYR A 163 16.46 -8.85 2.87
C TYR A 163 17.56 -8.33 3.80
N MET A 164 17.62 -7.02 4.01
CA MET A 164 18.62 -6.39 4.88
C MET A 164 18.14 -6.17 6.31
N GLU A 165 16.89 -6.51 6.64
CA GLU A 165 16.31 -6.37 7.98
C GLU A 165 16.52 -4.96 8.57
N ASP A 166 16.29 -3.92 7.76
CA ASP A 166 16.47 -2.51 8.11
C ASP A 166 17.89 -2.14 8.58
N PHE A 167 18.94 -2.88 8.16
CA PHE A 167 20.33 -2.70 8.61
C PHE A 167 20.81 -1.24 8.59
N HIS A 168 20.49 -0.50 7.53
CA HIS A 168 20.93 0.90 7.36
C HIS A 168 20.08 1.94 8.09
N LYS A 169 18.98 1.55 8.75
CA LYS A 169 18.08 2.48 9.47
C LYS A 169 18.77 3.16 10.65
N ALA A 170 19.77 2.51 11.25
CA ALA A 170 20.60 3.10 12.29
C ALA A 170 21.72 4.02 11.74
N GLU A 171 21.97 4.01 10.42
CA GLU A 171 23.09 4.68 9.77
C GLU A 171 22.67 5.85 8.86
N ALA A 172 21.43 5.86 8.40
CA ALA A 172 20.88 6.90 7.54
C ALA A 172 19.47 7.33 7.96
N ASP A 173 19.20 8.63 7.82
CA ASP A 173 17.90 9.24 8.10
C ASP A 173 17.15 9.57 6.80
N THR A 174 17.88 9.61 5.68
CA THR A 174 17.37 9.94 4.34
C THR A 174 17.97 8.97 3.34
N ILE A 175 17.17 8.58 2.34
CA ILE A 175 17.64 7.79 1.20
C ILE A 175 17.65 8.71 -0.02
N GLU A 176 18.79 8.77 -0.70
CA GLU A 176 18.95 9.47 -1.98
C GLU A 176 18.89 8.44 -3.11
N PHE A 177 17.76 8.42 -3.82
CA PHE A 177 17.52 7.54 -4.94
C PHE A 177 18.00 8.18 -6.24
N LYS A 178 18.66 7.39 -7.09
CA LYS A 178 19.08 7.81 -8.43
C LYS A 178 18.90 6.70 -9.45
N ASN A 179 18.00 6.91 -10.42
CA ASN A 179 17.85 6.01 -11.55
C ASN A 179 18.96 6.27 -12.58
N LEU A 180 19.84 5.31 -12.77
CA LEU A 180 20.99 5.40 -13.68
C LEU A 180 20.59 5.42 -15.16
N LYS A 181 19.43 4.86 -15.51
CA LYS A 181 18.94 4.79 -16.90
C LYS A 181 18.26 6.10 -17.32
N SER A 182 17.46 6.70 -16.43
CA SER A 182 16.76 7.96 -16.71
C SER A 182 17.53 9.21 -16.25
N GLY A 183 18.54 9.04 -15.39
CA GLY A 183 19.30 10.13 -14.77
C GLY A 183 18.53 10.90 -13.69
N ARG A 184 17.30 10.50 -13.36
CA ARG A 184 16.47 11.15 -12.35
C ARG A 184 16.96 10.79 -10.94
N GLY A 185 16.97 11.77 -10.05
CA GLY A 185 17.26 11.55 -8.64
C GLY A 185 16.27 12.29 -7.75
N TYR A 186 15.99 11.70 -6.57
CA TYR A 186 15.07 12.23 -5.58
C TYR A 186 15.44 11.73 -4.18
N LYS A 187 14.86 12.33 -3.15
CA LYS A 187 15.12 12.00 -1.74
C LYS A 187 13.85 11.62 -1.02
N VAL A 188 13.94 10.66 -0.12
CA VAL A 188 12.86 10.25 0.77
C VAL A 188 13.40 10.08 2.19
N GLU A 189 12.54 10.29 3.19
CA GLU A 189 12.88 9.98 4.58
C GLU A 189 12.94 8.46 4.79
N TYR A 190 13.93 8.01 5.57
CA TYR A 190 14.07 6.60 5.91
C TYR A 190 13.25 6.31 7.19
N ILE A 191 11.96 6.00 7.02
CA ILE A 191 10.99 5.81 8.12
C ILE A 191 11.03 4.40 8.71
#